data_AF-A0A1Q5K244-F1
#
_entry.id   AF-A0A1Q5K244-F1
#
_cell.length_a   1.000
_cell.length_b   1.000
_cell.length_c   1.000
_cell.angle_alpha   90.00
_cell.angle_beta   90.00
_cell.angle_gamma   90.00
#
_symmetry.space_group_name_H-M   'P 1'
#
loop_
_entity.id
_entity.type
_entity.pdbx_description
1 polymer ?
#
loop_
_entity_poly.entity_id
_entity_poly.type
_entity_poly.pdbx_seq_one_letter_code
_entity_poly.pdbx_strand_id
1 'polypeptide(L)'
;MLRAAAALAVAGALTAAAGGDRAGGYAQGRALAGTGGLLGFDHARTGDEYWVSLPLQTGTGDESLTLLRTRWLRVPAGLEVLRYGVVTLGQMGGYGLVVADDETLNEDGPVRVGPERPVRVPPHAAARAYVLARVRVTGPVRGDLSGYRVWYRQGAVEYRQDLAWDVEIRLGPPLGRA
;
A
#
# COMPACT_ATOMS: atom_id res chain seq x y z
N MET A 1 63.00 -30.18 -10.23
CA MET A 1 61.64 -30.31 -9.67
C MET A 1 61.26 -28.98 -9.06
N LEU A 2 60.29 -28.29 -9.66
CA LEU A 2 59.92 -26.90 -9.39
C LEU A 2 58.75 -26.86 -8.39
N ARG A 3 58.84 -26.08 -7.31
CA ARG A 3 57.66 -25.57 -6.59
C ARG A 3 57.88 -24.12 -6.19
N ALA A 4 57.29 -23.24 -6.99
CA ALA A 4 57.15 -21.81 -6.75
C ALA A 4 55.95 -21.57 -5.82
N ALA A 5 56.12 -20.72 -4.82
CA ALA A 5 55.01 -20.14 -4.05
C ALA A 5 54.86 -18.68 -4.50
N ALA A 6 53.80 -18.39 -5.25
CA ALA A 6 53.46 -17.05 -5.70
C ALA A 6 52.42 -16.44 -4.73
N ALA A 7 52.77 -15.31 -4.13
CA ALA A 7 51.85 -14.44 -3.43
C ALA A 7 51.00 -13.67 -4.45
N LEU A 8 49.68 -13.58 -4.23
CA LEU A 8 48.80 -12.75 -5.04
C LEU A 8 48.01 -11.80 -4.11
N ALA A 9 48.44 -10.54 -4.09
CA ALA A 9 47.64 -9.42 -3.62
C ALA A 9 46.74 -8.96 -4.77
N VAL A 10 45.44 -8.84 -4.53
CA VAL A 10 44.51 -8.22 -5.49
C VAL A 10 43.90 -7.00 -4.82
N ALA A 11 44.46 -5.84 -5.16
CA ALA A 11 43.78 -4.56 -5.08
C ALA A 11 42.87 -4.41 -6.30
N GLY A 12 41.60 -4.11 -6.08
CA GLY A 12 40.63 -3.85 -7.15
C GLY A 12 39.59 -2.85 -6.69
N ALA A 13 39.95 -1.57 -6.69
CA ALA A 13 38.99 -0.48 -6.65
C ALA A 13 38.45 -0.27 -8.08
N LEU A 14 37.15 -0.45 -8.27
CA LEU A 14 36.45 -0.07 -9.50
C LEU A 14 35.26 0.81 -9.13
N THR A 15 35.52 2.11 -9.19
CA THR A 15 34.52 3.17 -9.22
C THR A 15 33.80 3.11 -10.57
N ALA A 16 32.52 2.75 -10.56
CA ALA A 16 31.63 2.95 -11.71
C ALA A 16 30.43 3.79 -11.26
N ALA A 17 30.60 5.11 -11.32
CA ALA A 17 29.49 6.03 -11.45
C ALA A 17 29.15 6.13 -12.94
N ALA A 18 28.02 5.54 -13.34
CA ALA A 18 27.35 5.86 -14.59
C ALA A 18 25.87 6.04 -14.25
N GLY A 19 25.39 7.27 -14.42
CA GLY A 19 24.03 7.70 -14.11
C GLY A 19 23.02 7.04 -15.04
N GLY A 20 21.97 6.53 -14.42
CA GLY A 20 20.69 6.18 -15.03
C GLY A 20 19.63 6.35 -13.95
N ASP A 21 18.67 7.22 -14.21
CA ASP A 21 17.68 7.79 -13.29
C ASP A 21 17.27 6.90 -12.10
N ARG A 22 17.86 7.21 -10.93
CA ARG A 22 17.35 6.74 -9.63
C ARG A 22 16.09 7.53 -9.27
N ALA A 23 15.00 7.28 -9.98
CA ALA A 23 13.67 7.53 -9.45
C ALA A 23 13.29 6.40 -8.46
N GLY A 24 13.99 6.38 -7.32
CA GLY A 24 13.58 5.74 -6.07
C GLY A 24 13.96 4.27 -5.84
N GLY A 25 15.25 3.99 -5.57
CA GLY A 25 15.82 3.00 -4.62
C GLY A 25 15.34 1.54 -4.47
N TYR A 26 14.23 1.11 -5.06
CA TYR A 26 13.59 -0.19 -4.80
C TYR A 26 13.53 -1.06 -6.06
N ALA A 27 13.74 -2.37 -5.92
CA ALA A 27 13.59 -3.33 -7.02
C ALA A 27 12.11 -3.50 -7.39
N GLN A 28 11.79 -3.75 -8.66
CA GLN A 28 10.41 -4.03 -9.07
C GLN A 28 9.96 -5.39 -8.53
N GLY A 29 8.81 -5.40 -7.83
CA GLY A 29 8.20 -6.58 -7.24
C GLY A 29 7.15 -7.25 -8.13
N ARG A 30 6.85 -8.52 -7.83
CA ARG A 30 5.80 -9.34 -8.47
C ARG A 30 5.13 -10.34 -7.53
N ALA A 31 5.40 -10.24 -6.22
CA ALA A 31 5.01 -11.24 -5.22
C ALA A 31 3.59 -11.00 -4.64
N LEU A 32 2.92 -9.94 -5.09
CA LEU A 32 1.58 -9.58 -4.66
C LEU A 32 0.58 -9.75 -5.80
N ALA A 33 -0.53 -10.41 -5.51
CA ALA A 33 -1.75 -10.30 -6.28
C ALA A 33 -2.63 -9.21 -5.65
N GLY A 34 -2.96 -8.21 -6.47
CA GLY A 34 -4.08 -7.32 -6.20
C GLY A 34 -5.25 -7.78 -7.06
N THR A 35 -6.25 -8.40 -6.46
CA THR A 35 -7.53 -8.64 -7.15
C THR A 35 -8.58 -7.74 -6.56
N GLY A 36 -9.35 -7.10 -7.42
CA GLY A 36 -10.65 -6.59 -7.01
C GLY A 36 -11.42 -5.84 -8.10
N GLY A 37 -12.73 -5.67 -7.86
CA GLY A 37 -13.67 -4.89 -8.68
C GLY A 37 -13.84 -3.42 -8.26
N LEU A 38 -14.90 -2.78 -8.71
CA LEU A 38 -15.21 -1.39 -8.38
C LEU A 38 -15.88 -1.31 -7.00
N LEU A 39 -15.37 -0.44 -6.14
CA LEU A 39 -15.96 -0.12 -4.85
C LEU A 39 -16.40 1.34 -4.90
N GLY A 40 -17.71 1.57 -4.78
CA GLY A 40 -18.36 2.87 -4.99
C GLY A 40 -19.00 3.41 -3.72
N PHE A 41 -18.93 4.72 -3.51
CA PHE A 41 -19.68 5.43 -2.48
C PHE A 41 -20.27 6.73 -3.02
N ASP A 42 -21.59 6.78 -3.13
CA ASP A 42 -22.31 7.87 -3.83
C ASP A 42 -22.90 8.95 -2.91
N HIS A 43 -22.54 8.92 -1.63
CA HIS A 43 -23.12 9.80 -0.61
C HIS A 43 -22.06 10.72 0.03
N ALA A 44 -20.97 10.99 -0.69
CA ALA A 44 -19.88 11.80 -0.18
C ALA A 44 -20.26 13.29 -0.08
N ARG A 45 -19.65 14.02 0.85
CA ARG A 45 -19.87 15.47 1.03
C ARG A 45 -18.55 16.22 1.07
N THR A 46 -18.51 17.39 0.45
CA THR A 46 -17.37 18.30 0.56
C THR A 46 -17.16 18.69 2.01
N GLY A 47 -15.91 18.58 2.47
CA GLY A 47 -15.51 18.82 3.85
C GLY A 47 -15.39 17.56 4.68
N ASP A 48 -16.10 16.49 4.32
CA ASP A 48 -16.07 15.22 5.06
C ASP A 48 -14.84 14.36 4.72
N GLU A 49 -14.56 13.43 5.62
CA GLU A 49 -13.44 12.51 5.53
C GLU A 49 -13.93 11.06 5.60
N TYR A 50 -13.29 10.20 4.81
CA TYR A 50 -13.69 8.81 4.61
C TYR A 50 -12.47 7.91 4.69
N TRP A 51 -12.65 6.71 5.25
CA TRP A 51 -11.65 5.66 5.18
C TRP A 51 -11.93 4.76 3.98
N VAL A 52 -10.95 4.66 3.08
CA VAL A 52 -11.05 3.86 1.86
C VAL A 52 -10.14 2.65 2.00
N SER A 53 -10.70 1.45 1.90
CA SER A 53 -9.92 0.22 1.95
C SER A 53 -9.20 -0.04 0.62
N LEU A 54 -7.93 -0.43 0.72
CA LEU A 54 -7.21 -1.09 -0.36
C LEU A 54 -7.48 -2.59 -0.31
N PRO A 55 -7.37 -3.33 -1.43
CA PRO A 55 -7.61 -4.77 -1.45
C PRO A 55 -6.74 -5.50 -0.44
N LEU A 56 -7.24 -6.62 0.10
CA LEU A 56 -6.38 -7.54 0.85
C LEU A 56 -5.25 -8.02 -0.05
N GLN A 57 -4.03 -7.76 0.41
CA GLN A 57 -2.84 -8.16 -0.30
C GLN A 57 -2.70 -9.68 -0.24
N THR A 58 -2.60 -10.34 -1.38
CA THR A 58 -2.43 -11.80 -1.46
C THR A 58 -1.02 -12.11 -1.94
N GLY A 59 -0.28 -12.92 -1.18
CA GLY A 59 1.05 -13.38 -1.58
C GLY A 59 0.93 -14.42 -2.70
N THR A 60 1.73 -14.29 -3.75
CA THR A 60 1.77 -15.26 -4.87
C THR A 60 3.01 -16.14 -4.89
N GLY A 61 4.00 -15.82 -4.06
CA GLY A 61 5.25 -16.57 -3.95
C GLY A 61 5.29 -17.51 -2.75
N ASP A 62 6.39 -18.26 -2.65
CA ASP A 62 6.62 -19.25 -1.59
C ASP A 62 7.15 -18.64 -0.28
N GLU A 63 7.58 -17.39 -0.31
CA GLU A 63 8.05 -16.67 0.88
C GLU A 63 7.01 -15.66 1.37
N SER A 64 6.86 -15.58 2.69
CA SER A 64 6.10 -14.49 3.30
C SER A 64 6.77 -13.14 3.05
N LEU A 65 5.96 -12.09 2.91
CA LEU A 65 6.45 -10.73 2.74
C LEU A 65 5.86 -9.80 3.82
N THR A 66 6.53 -8.68 4.02
CA THR A 66 6.12 -7.63 4.95
C THR A 66 5.82 -6.36 4.18
N LEU A 67 4.59 -5.86 4.25
CA LEU A 67 4.26 -4.55 3.68
C LEU A 67 4.89 -3.46 4.54
N LEU A 68 5.56 -2.52 3.87
CA LEU A 68 6.24 -1.39 4.48
C LEU A 68 5.49 -0.09 4.24
N ARG A 69 4.90 0.08 3.06
CA ARG A 69 4.20 1.31 2.68
C ARG A 69 3.20 1.01 1.56
N THR A 70 2.13 1.78 1.54
CA THR A 70 1.18 1.80 0.43
C THR A 70 0.88 3.25 0.04
N ARG A 71 0.64 3.49 -1.25
CA ARG A 71 0.20 4.80 -1.75
C ARG A 71 -0.70 4.66 -2.98
N TRP A 72 -1.75 5.47 -3.07
CA TRP A 72 -2.48 5.67 -4.32
C TRP A 72 -1.57 6.27 -5.40
N LEU A 73 -1.67 5.74 -6.62
CA LEU A 73 -0.93 6.25 -7.78
C LEU A 73 -1.63 7.47 -8.37
N ARG A 74 -2.96 7.43 -8.50
CA ARG A 74 -3.77 8.56 -8.96
C ARG A 74 -4.84 8.89 -7.94
N VAL A 75 -4.88 10.17 -7.56
CA VAL A 75 -5.93 10.77 -6.74
C VAL A 75 -6.64 11.80 -7.60
N PRO A 76 -7.95 11.67 -7.83
CA PRO A 76 -8.68 12.57 -8.71
C PRO A 76 -8.84 13.95 -8.07
N ALA A 77 -9.11 14.97 -8.89
CA ALA A 77 -9.48 16.28 -8.39
C ALA A 77 -10.72 16.19 -7.49
N GLY A 78 -10.75 16.99 -6.42
CA GLY A 78 -11.80 16.96 -5.40
C GLY A 78 -11.56 15.98 -4.26
N LEU A 79 -10.48 15.19 -4.31
CA LEU A 79 -10.04 14.30 -3.22
C LEU A 79 -8.62 14.63 -2.76
N GLU A 80 -8.36 14.45 -1.48
CA GLU A 80 -7.04 14.54 -0.86
C GLU A 80 -6.80 13.34 0.06
N VAL A 81 -5.67 12.65 -0.10
CA VAL A 81 -5.28 11.58 0.83
C VAL A 81 -4.51 12.18 2.00
N LEU A 82 -5.11 12.15 3.19
CA LEU A 82 -4.54 12.72 4.41
C LEU A 82 -3.53 11.79 5.07
N ARG A 83 -3.88 10.50 5.20
CA ARG A 83 -3.03 9.49 5.85
C ARG A 83 -3.38 8.07 5.44
N TYR A 84 -2.53 7.13 5.81
CA TYR A 84 -2.78 5.69 5.69
C TYR A 84 -2.76 5.03 7.06
N GLY A 85 -3.52 3.96 7.21
CA GLY A 85 -3.52 3.14 8.41
C GLY A 85 -3.82 1.68 8.14
N VAL A 86 -3.79 0.88 9.19
CA VAL A 86 -3.98 -0.57 9.13
C VAL A 86 -5.07 -0.97 10.12
N VAL A 87 -5.97 -1.84 9.68
CA VAL A 87 -6.99 -2.45 10.54
C VAL A 87 -6.98 -3.96 10.34
N THR A 88 -7.00 -4.73 11.44
CA THR A 88 -6.99 -6.20 11.36
C THR A 88 -8.39 -6.74 11.10
N LEU A 89 -8.48 -7.89 10.42
CA LEU A 89 -9.78 -8.54 10.14
C LEU A 89 -10.57 -8.85 11.42
N GLY A 90 -9.87 -9.20 12.51
CA GLY A 90 -10.50 -9.47 13.80
C GLY A 90 -11.16 -8.23 14.42
N GLN A 91 -10.69 -7.03 14.10
CA GLN A 91 -11.28 -5.77 14.58
C GLN A 91 -12.52 -5.36 13.79
N MET A 92 -12.64 -5.78 12.53
CA MET A 92 -13.75 -5.36 11.66
C MET A 92 -14.92 -6.33 11.58
N GLY A 93 -14.79 -7.52 12.17
CA GLY A 93 -15.84 -8.56 12.07
C GLY A 93 -16.17 -9.03 10.65
N GLY A 94 -15.40 -8.64 9.61
CA GLY A 94 -15.70 -8.97 8.20
C GLY A 94 -14.95 -8.13 7.15
N TYR A 95 -15.40 -8.24 5.89
CA TYR A 95 -14.93 -7.44 4.74
C TYR A 95 -15.65 -6.09 4.75
N GLY A 96 -14.93 -4.98 4.87
CA GLY A 96 -15.52 -3.65 5.03
C GLY A 96 -15.09 -2.65 3.95
N LEU A 97 -16.07 -2.06 3.25
CA LEU A 97 -16.02 -0.64 2.94
C LEU A 97 -16.24 0.08 4.26
N VAL A 98 -15.17 0.50 4.94
CA VAL A 98 -15.31 1.18 6.22
C VAL A 98 -15.48 2.67 5.96
N VAL A 99 -16.70 3.10 5.71
CA VAL A 99 -17.09 4.49 5.99
C VAL A 99 -17.32 4.56 7.50
N ALA A 100 -16.23 4.65 8.27
CA ALA A 100 -16.28 4.89 9.71
C ALA A 100 -15.93 6.34 10.00
N ASP A 101 -16.67 6.94 10.91
CA ASP A 101 -16.18 8.08 11.68
C ASP A 101 -15.03 7.62 12.59
N ASP A 102 -14.24 8.58 13.09
CA ASP A 102 -13.11 8.23 13.99
C ASP A 102 -13.58 7.49 15.26
N GLU A 103 -14.86 7.62 15.66
CA GLU A 103 -15.44 6.94 16.83
C GLU A 103 -15.61 5.42 16.62
N THR A 104 -15.92 4.97 15.41
CA THR A 104 -16.02 3.53 15.11
C THR A 104 -14.66 2.82 14.98
N LEU A 105 -13.55 3.57 14.99
CA LEU A 105 -12.19 3.06 14.79
C LEU A 105 -11.25 3.25 16.00
N ASN A 106 -11.75 3.16 17.24
CA ASN A 106 -10.98 3.23 18.52
C ASN A 106 -10.06 4.47 18.71
N GLU A 107 -9.71 4.78 19.97
CA GLU A 107 -9.02 6.03 20.39
C GLU A 107 -7.65 6.32 19.73
N ASP A 108 -6.98 5.32 19.13
CA ASP A 108 -5.69 5.49 18.44
C ASP A 108 -5.81 5.64 16.91
N GLY A 109 -6.99 5.40 16.33
CA GLY A 109 -7.26 5.42 14.89
C GLY A 109 -6.35 4.51 14.02
N PRO A 110 -6.64 4.36 12.71
CA PRO A 110 -5.75 3.66 11.80
C PRO A 110 -4.55 4.56 11.51
N VAL A 111 -3.44 4.36 12.21
CA VAL A 111 -2.19 5.08 11.90
C VAL A 111 -1.02 4.10 11.88
N ARG A 112 -0.18 4.29 10.85
CA ARG A 112 1.10 3.61 10.53
C ARG A 112 0.97 2.41 9.59
N VAL A 113 1.17 2.68 8.30
CA VAL A 113 1.73 1.70 7.36
C VAL A 113 3.21 2.01 7.29
N GLY A 114 4.02 1.14 7.89
CA GLY A 114 5.44 1.37 8.15
C GLY A 114 6.05 0.15 8.84
N PRO A 115 7.39 0.06 8.97
CA PRO A 115 8.03 -1.00 9.75
C PRO A 115 7.56 -1.03 11.22
N GLU A 116 6.94 0.05 11.70
CA GLU A 116 6.38 0.19 13.05
C GLU A 116 5.03 -0.54 13.25
N ARG A 117 4.28 -0.83 12.18
CA ARG A 117 3.13 -1.75 12.16
C ARG A 117 3.14 -2.56 10.85
N PRO A 118 4.06 -3.54 10.74
CA PRO A 118 4.23 -4.31 9.53
C PRO A 118 3.01 -5.19 9.29
N VAL A 119 2.46 -5.16 8.06
CA VAL A 119 1.43 -6.12 7.64
C VAL A 119 2.14 -7.32 7.03
N ARG A 120 2.03 -8.48 7.69
CA ARG A 120 2.55 -9.73 7.16
C ARG A 120 1.56 -10.33 6.16
N VAL A 121 2.08 -10.67 4.98
CA VAL A 121 1.36 -11.41 3.95
C VAL A 121 1.96 -12.82 3.88
N PRO A 122 1.18 -13.87 4.16
CA PRO A 122 1.66 -15.24 4.05
C PRO A 122 1.88 -15.65 2.59
N PRO A 123 2.72 -16.66 2.32
CA PRO A 123 2.82 -17.24 0.98
C PRO A 123 1.46 -17.82 0.57
N HIS A 124 1.10 -17.65 -0.70
CA HIS A 124 -0.13 -18.19 -1.30
C HIS A 124 -1.44 -17.84 -0.57
N ALA A 125 -1.45 -16.77 0.22
CA ALA A 125 -2.60 -16.42 1.06
C ALA A 125 -2.75 -14.91 1.26
N ALA A 126 -3.98 -14.51 1.61
CA ALA A 126 -4.32 -13.12 1.89
C ALA A 126 -3.75 -12.65 3.24
N ALA A 127 -3.42 -11.36 3.30
CA ALA A 127 -3.13 -10.66 4.54
C ALA A 127 -4.33 -10.75 5.51
N ARG A 128 -4.05 -10.71 6.81
CA ARG A 128 -5.09 -10.66 7.86
C ARG A 128 -5.40 -9.23 8.34
N ALA A 129 -5.03 -8.24 7.54
CA ALA A 129 -5.26 -6.83 7.80
C ALA A 129 -5.45 -6.06 6.49
N TYR A 130 -6.31 -5.06 6.53
CA TYR A 130 -6.47 -4.07 5.47
C TYR A 130 -5.55 -2.90 5.68
N VAL A 131 -5.07 -2.35 4.57
CA VAL A 131 -4.55 -1.00 4.53
C VAL A 131 -5.70 -0.07 4.14
N LEU A 132 -5.90 1.00 4.88
CA LEU A 132 -6.89 2.03 4.62
C LEU A 132 -6.19 3.36 4.28
N ALA A 133 -6.82 4.17 3.44
CA ALA A 133 -6.46 5.56 3.19
C ALA A 133 -7.55 6.48 3.76
N ARG A 134 -7.19 7.46 4.58
CA ARG A 134 -8.09 8.55 4.98
C ARG A 134 -8.11 9.58 3.87
N VAL A 135 -9.27 9.80 3.29
CA VAL A 135 -9.47 10.68 2.15
C VAL A 135 -10.44 11.78 2.54
N ARG A 136 -10.06 13.04 2.31
CA ARG A 136 -10.93 14.20 2.45
C ARG A 136 -11.52 14.58 1.10
N VAL A 137 -12.80 14.92 1.08
CA VAL A 137 -13.45 15.51 -0.09
C VAL A 137 -13.26 17.02 -0.03
N THR A 138 -12.49 17.55 -0.97
CA THR A 138 -12.12 18.97 -1.02
C THR A 138 -12.98 19.77 -2.01
N GLY A 139 -13.77 19.10 -2.84
CA GLY A 139 -14.67 19.72 -3.80
C GLY A 139 -15.31 18.71 -4.75
N PRO A 140 -15.77 19.14 -5.95
CA PRO A 140 -16.33 18.23 -6.95
C PRO A 140 -15.34 17.12 -7.33
N VAL A 141 -15.74 15.87 -7.15
CA VAL A 141 -14.91 14.69 -7.46
C VAL A 141 -14.97 14.39 -8.95
N ARG A 142 -13.81 14.41 -9.62
CA ARG A 142 -13.71 14.15 -11.08
C ARG A 142 -12.77 12.98 -11.37
N GLY A 143 -13.36 11.81 -11.55
CA GLY A 143 -12.66 10.55 -11.74
C GLY A 143 -12.53 9.74 -10.46
N ASP A 144 -11.65 8.75 -10.48
CA ASP A 144 -11.58 7.71 -9.45
C ASP A 144 -10.19 7.66 -8.83
N LEU A 145 -10.13 7.26 -7.55
CA LEU A 145 -8.87 6.79 -6.97
C LEU A 145 -8.46 5.57 -7.79
N SER A 146 -7.25 5.57 -8.36
CA SER A 146 -6.89 4.51 -9.30
C SER A 146 -5.42 4.12 -9.24
N GLY A 147 -5.22 2.81 -9.20
CA GLY A 147 -3.93 2.16 -9.02
C GLY A 147 -3.28 2.47 -7.67
N TYR A 148 -2.52 1.53 -7.16
CA TYR A 148 -1.77 1.73 -5.92
C TYR A 148 -0.39 1.09 -6.00
N ARG A 149 0.53 1.69 -5.27
CA ARG A 149 1.91 1.24 -5.12
C ARG A 149 2.11 0.68 -3.73
N VAL A 150 2.73 -0.48 -3.67
CA VAL A 150 3.11 -1.16 -2.44
C VAL A 150 4.63 -1.27 -2.41
N TRP A 151 5.21 -0.90 -1.26
CA TRP A 151 6.58 -1.27 -0.92
C TRP A 151 6.52 -2.39 0.09
N TYR A 152 7.28 -3.46 -0.18
CA TYR A 152 7.31 -4.62 0.67
C TYR A 152 8.72 -5.19 0.78
N ARG A 153 8.99 -5.89 1.87
CA ARG A 153 10.23 -6.63 2.08
C ARG A 153 9.97 -8.13 1.95
N GLN A 154 10.81 -8.81 1.20
CA GLN A 154 10.87 -10.27 1.10
C GLN A 154 12.33 -10.68 1.31
N GLY A 155 12.57 -11.44 2.39
CA GLY A 155 13.92 -11.67 2.90
C GLY A 155 14.63 -10.35 3.25
N ALA A 156 15.83 -10.15 2.71
CA ALA A 156 16.64 -8.95 2.89
C ALA A 156 16.38 -7.85 1.84
N VAL A 157 15.53 -8.10 0.85
CA VAL A 157 15.33 -7.22 -0.30
C VAL A 157 14.01 -6.47 -0.17
N GLU A 158 14.06 -5.16 -0.40
CA GLU A 158 12.87 -4.32 -0.49
C GLU A 158 12.47 -4.10 -1.96
N TYR A 159 11.20 -4.33 -2.22
CA TYR A 159 10.58 -4.25 -3.53
C TYR A 159 9.51 -3.18 -3.56
N ARG A 160 9.19 -2.73 -4.76
CA ARG A 160 8.09 -1.85 -5.10
C ARG A 160 7.25 -2.52 -6.19
N GLN A 161 5.94 -2.61 -5.98
CA GLN A 161 5.02 -3.15 -6.97
C GLN A 161 3.81 -2.23 -7.13
N ASP A 162 3.44 -1.97 -8.38
CA ASP A 162 2.26 -1.21 -8.75
C ASP A 162 1.16 -2.20 -9.11
N LEU A 163 -0.04 -1.95 -8.59
CA LEU A 163 -1.21 -2.83 -8.68
C LEU A 163 -2.42 -2.01 -9.14
N ALA A 164 -3.30 -2.65 -9.91
CA ALA A 164 -4.54 -2.05 -10.38
C ALA A 164 -5.65 -2.23 -9.33
N TRP A 165 -6.39 -1.15 -9.07
CA TRP A 165 -7.57 -1.10 -8.22
C TRP A 165 -8.17 0.29 -8.34
N ASP A 166 -9.48 0.36 -8.53
CA ASP A 166 -10.20 1.62 -8.73
C ASP A 166 -11.30 1.75 -7.68
N VAL A 167 -11.44 2.95 -7.13
CA VAL A 167 -12.46 3.30 -6.14
C VAL A 167 -13.17 4.57 -6.55
N GLU A 168 -14.49 4.47 -6.63
CA GLU A 168 -15.38 5.57 -6.98
C GLU A 168 -15.93 6.24 -5.72
N ILE A 169 -15.74 7.55 -5.63
CA ILE A 169 -16.35 8.39 -4.60
C ILE A 169 -17.13 9.49 -5.32
N ARG A 170 -18.44 9.54 -5.12
CA ARG A 170 -19.32 10.53 -5.72
C ARG A 170 -20.05 11.32 -4.64
N LEU A 171 -20.31 12.58 -4.97
CA LEU A 171 -21.13 13.44 -4.14
C LEU A 171 -22.59 13.04 -4.27
N GLY A 172 -23.33 13.04 -3.17
CA GLY A 172 -24.76 12.79 -3.19
C GLY A 172 -25.46 13.06 -1.87
N PRO A 173 -26.79 12.86 -1.80
CA PRO A 173 -27.57 13.07 -0.60
C PRO A 173 -27.02 12.24 0.57
N PRO A 174 -27.04 12.73 1.81
CA PRO A 174 -26.61 11.93 2.95
C PRO A 174 -27.51 10.70 3.11
N LEU A 175 -26.92 9.60 3.57
CA LEU A 175 -27.70 8.47 4.08
C LEU A 175 -28.49 8.95 5.30
N GLY A 176 -29.82 8.93 5.21
CA GLY A 176 -30.68 9.27 6.34
C GLY A 176 -30.41 8.34 7.53
N ARG A 177 -30.48 8.85 8.76
CA ARG A 177 -30.53 7.98 9.95
C ARG A 177 -31.86 7.21 9.89
N ALA A 178 -31.77 5.87 9.81
CA ALA A 178 -32.88 4.99 10.12
C ALA A 178 -33.12 4.97 11.64
#